data_AF-A0A6P1TA51-F1
#
_entry.id   AF-A0A6P1TA51-F1
#
_cell.length_a   1.000
_cell.length_b   1.000
_cell.length_c   1.000
_cell.angle_alpha   90.00
_cell.angle_beta   90.00
_cell.angle_gamma   90.00
#
_symmetry.space_group_name_H-M   'P 1'
#
loop_
_entity.id
_entity.type
_entity.pdbx_description
1 polymer ?
#
loop_
_entity_poly.entity_id
_entity_poly.type
_entity_poly.pdbx_seq_one_letter_code
_entity_poly.pdbx_strand_id
1 'polypeptide(L)'
;MLEVQRIDAIQVGNTLGEGVLWNHKEQSVWWTDIHECKLYRLTWPGRALEVFDTPERLCAFGFTDRENCIVAAFETGFALFDYRRGKILWQKTLLEKGCGLRFNDGKIDREGRFWAGTMAEDGREEAAGVLYCLEPNGVVSEHEKDVFISNGCCWNVDSSHFYFADSPRRSIYRYKFDARRGDLGKRELFARTMFGIYPDGATVDADGYLWSAQWRGARIQRYSPDGKLDGAVPVPVSQPTCVTFGGPNMDMMFVTTAKESLNEWTLDREWQAGNLFVFQTPFKGVMGFRFTTTQILEQVEELKPA
;
A
#
# COMPACT_ATOMS: atom_id res chain seq x y z
N MET A 1 -9.68 21.55 -8.45
CA MET A 1 -10.07 20.12 -8.42
C MET A 1 -9.80 19.54 -9.79
N LEU A 2 -9.27 18.33 -9.87
CA LEU A 2 -9.01 17.69 -11.16
C LEU A 2 -10.31 17.06 -11.67
N GLU A 3 -10.54 17.15 -12.97
CA GLU A 3 -11.70 16.54 -13.61
C GLU A 3 -11.45 15.04 -13.79
N VAL A 4 -12.11 14.24 -12.97
CA VAL A 4 -12.15 12.77 -13.10
C VAL A 4 -13.59 12.30 -12.93
N GLN A 5 -13.94 11.20 -13.57
CA GLN A 5 -15.28 10.64 -13.49
C GLN A 5 -15.27 9.43 -12.54
N ARG A 6 -16.04 9.47 -11.45
CA ARG A 6 -16.31 8.24 -10.70
C ARG A 6 -17.14 7.31 -11.58
N ILE A 7 -16.59 6.14 -11.91
CA ILE A 7 -17.26 5.13 -12.74
C ILE A 7 -17.83 3.99 -11.90
N ASP A 8 -17.36 3.81 -10.66
CA ASP A 8 -17.85 2.73 -9.80
C ASP A 8 -17.61 2.95 -8.30
N ALA A 9 -18.35 2.18 -7.49
CA ALA A 9 -18.13 1.98 -6.06
C ALA A 9 -18.49 0.54 -5.69
N ILE A 10 -17.50 -0.25 -5.27
CA ILE A 10 -17.70 -1.66 -4.89
C ILE A 10 -18.07 -1.71 -3.42
N GLN A 11 -19.27 -2.21 -3.13
CA GLN A 11 -19.82 -2.26 -1.79
C GLN A 11 -19.22 -3.43 -0.99
N VAL A 12 -18.05 -3.22 -0.42
CA VAL A 12 -17.36 -4.19 0.44
C VAL A 12 -17.33 -3.76 1.90
N GLY A 13 -17.49 -2.46 2.17
CA GLY A 13 -17.66 -1.94 3.52
C GLY A 13 -16.53 -2.29 4.49
N ASN A 14 -15.28 -2.29 4.00
CA ASN A 14 -14.08 -2.65 4.74
C ASN A 14 -13.93 -1.88 6.05
N THR A 15 -13.44 -2.58 7.08
CA THR A 15 -13.09 -1.95 8.35
C THR A 15 -11.88 -1.05 8.12
N LEU A 16 -10.80 -1.60 7.54
CA LEU A 16 -9.61 -0.85 7.11
C LEU A 16 -9.11 -1.41 5.76
N GLY A 17 -9.76 -0.97 4.68
CA GLY A 17 -9.32 -1.31 3.32
C GLY A 17 -8.01 -0.62 3.00
N GLU A 18 -6.98 -1.35 2.55
CA GLU A 18 -5.61 -0.85 2.41
C GLU A 18 -4.84 -1.59 1.30
N GLY A 19 -3.61 -1.15 1.01
CA GLY A 19 -2.66 -1.89 0.17
C GLY A 19 -3.20 -2.19 -1.24
N VAL A 20 -3.80 -1.21 -1.90
CA VAL A 20 -4.45 -1.43 -3.21
C VAL A 20 -3.43 -1.51 -4.36
N LEU A 21 -3.48 -2.60 -5.14
CA LEU A 21 -2.57 -2.87 -6.25
C LEU A 21 -3.31 -3.35 -7.50
N TRP A 22 -2.82 -2.95 -8.66
CA TRP A 22 -3.31 -3.44 -9.96
C TRP A 22 -2.42 -4.55 -10.50
N ASN A 23 -3.02 -5.71 -10.80
CA ASN A 23 -2.36 -6.80 -11.51
C ASN A 23 -2.69 -6.72 -13.01
N HIS A 24 -1.74 -6.20 -13.79
CA HIS A 24 -1.91 -6.04 -15.23
C HIS A 24 -2.07 -7.38 -15.98
N LYS A 25 -1.39 -8.46 -15.54
CA LYS A 25 -1.49 -9.78 -16.20
C LYS A 25 -2.90 -10.36 -16.07
N GLU A 26 -3.53 -10.15 -14.92
CA GLU A 26 -4.83 -10.73 -14.59
C GLU A 26 -6.00 -9.75 -14.74
N GLN A 27 -5.72 -8.51 -15.14
CA GLN A 27 -6.69 -7.41 -15.24
C GLN A 27 -7.59 -7.34 -13.99
N SER A 28 -6.95 -7.26 -12.82
CA SER A 28 -7.65 -7.23 -11.53
C SER A 28 -7.02 -6.26 -10.57
N VAL A 29 -7.86 -5.62 -9.75
CA VAL A 29 -7.43 -4.84 -8.59
C VAL A 29 -7.50 -5.71 -7.35
N TRP A 30 -6.49 -5.60 -6.50
CA TRP A 30 -6.34 -6.34 -5.25
C TRP A 30 -6.16 -5.36 -4.12
N TRP A 31 -6.66 -5.70 -2.93
CA TRP A 31 -6.46 -4.91 -1.72
C TRP A 31 -6.69 -5.79 -0.49
N THR A 32 -6.24 -5.33 0.67
CA THR A 32 -6.44 -6.02 1.94
C THR A 32 -7.47 -5.29 2.80
N ASP A 33 -8.17 -6.01 3.67
CA ASP A 33 -8.79 -5.43 4.85
C ASP A 33 -7.98 -5.88 6.06
N ILE A 34 -7.19 -4.95 6.60
CA ILE A 34 -6.17 -5.27 7.60
C ILE A 34 -6.83 -5.88 8.83
N HIS A 35 -7.90 -5.27 9.33
CA HIS A 35 -8.54 -5.69 10.58
C HIS A 35 -9.38 -6.95 10.43
N GLU A 36 -9.92 -7.22 9.24
CA GLU A 36 -10.74 -8.40 8.98
C GLU A 36 -9.94 -9.63 8.51
N CYS A 37 -8.60 -9.52 8.39
CA CYS A 37 -7.72 -10.57 7.88
C CYS A 37 -8.20 -11.11 6.51
N LYS A 38 -8.47 -10.19 5.57
CA LYS A 38 -8.96 -10.53 4.23
C LYS A 38 -8.08 -9.97 3.14
N LEU A 39 -7.88 -10.76 2.09
CA LEU A 39 -7.36 -10.31 0.80
C LEU A 39 -8.50 -10.34 -0.23
N TYR A 40 -8.71 -9.22 -0.91
CA TYR A 40 -9.71 -9.08 -1.95
C TYR A 40 -9.07 -9.06 -3.33
N ARG A 41 -9.77 -9.61 -4.31
CA ARG A 41 -9.46 -9.54 -5.72
C ARG A 41 -10.73 -9.21 -6.50
N LEU A 42 -10.71 -8.16 -7.30
CA LEU A 42 -11.79 -7.81 -8.22
C LEU A 42 -11.26 -7.82 -9.65
N THR A 43 -11.80 -8.73 -10.47
CA THR A 43 -11.53 -8.74 -11.92
C THR A 43 -12.21 -7.54 -12.57
N TRP A 44 -11.55 -6.90 -13.53
CA TRP A 44 -12.08 -5.74 -14.25
C TRP A 44 -11.96 -5.92 -15.77
N PRO A 45 -12.97 -5.54 -16.57
CA PRO A 45 -14.26 -4.93 -16.20
C PRO A 45 -15.34 -5.92 -15.73
N GLY A 46 -15.04 -7.23 -15.66
CA GLY A 46 -16.03 -8.27 -15.35
C GLY A 46 -16.61 -8.24 -13.93
N ARG A 47 -15.98 -7.50 -13.00
CA ARG A 47 -16.40 -7.30 -11.61
C ARG A 47 -16.61 -8.57 -10.79
N ALA A 48 -15.97 -9.67 -11.16
CA ALA A 48 -15.93 -10.87 -10.33
C ALA A 48 -15.08 -10.60 -9.08
N LEU A 49 -15.73 -10.62 -7.91
CA LEU A 49 -15.10 -10.40 -6.61
C LEU A 49 -14.79 -11.75 -5.95
N GLU A 50 -13.53 -11.95 -5.59
CA GLU A 50 -13.04 -13.04 -4.76
C GLU A 50 -12.49 -12.48 -3.45
N VAL A 51 -12.67 -13.22 -2.37
CA VAL A 51 -12.17 -12.88 -1.03
C VAL A 51 -11.46 -14.10 -0.45
N PHE A 52 -10.28 -13.89 0.10
CA PHE A 52 -9.44 -14.91 0.70
C PHE A 52 -9.16 -14.58 2.16
N ASP A 53 -9.26 -15.58 3.02
CA ASP A 53 -8.81 -15.47 4.41
C ASP A 53 -7.28 -15.39 4.48
N THR A 54 -6.77 -14.56 5.38
CA THR A 54 -5.36 -14.48 5.70
C THR A 54 -5.09 -14.98 7.12
N PRO A 55 -3.92 -15.62 7.38
CA PRO A 55 -3.65 -16.23 8.69
C PRO A 55 -3.44 -15.19 9.80
N GLU A 56 -3.04 -13.99 9.43
CA GLU A 56 -2.86 -12.81 10.27
C GLU A 56 -3.37 -11.59 9.51
N ARG A 57 -3.40 -10.43 10.18
CA ARG A 57 -3.67 -9.16 9.53
C ARG A 57 -2.64 -8.94 8.42
N LEU A 58 -3.11 -8.94 7.17
CA LEU A 58 -2.27 -8.66 6.01
C LEU A 58 -2.16 -7.15 5.85
N CYS A 59 -1.01 -6.58 6.17
CA CYS A 59 -0.83 -5.13 6.22
C CYS A 59 -0.40 -4.56 4.86
N ALA A 60 0.51 -5.25 4.17
CA ALA A 60 0.90 -4.95 2.80
C ALA A 60 1.22 -6.24 2.04
N PHE A 61 1.16 -6.17 0.71
CA PHE A 61 1.53 -7.31 -0.14
C PHE A 61 2.10 -6.84 -1.47
N GLY A 62 2.61 -7.79 -2.24
CA GLY A 62 3.01 -7.58 -3.62
C GLY A 62 2.93 -8.87 -4.43
N PHE A 63 2.76 -8.73 -5.74
CA PHE A 63 2.69 -9.90 -6.62
C PHE A 63 4.06 -10.52 -6.80
N THR A 64 4.11 -11.85 -6.85
CA THR A 64 5.35 -12.59 -7.13
C THR A 64 5.42 -13.03 -8.60
N ASP A 65 6.54 -13.60 -9.00
CA ASP A 65 6.72 -14.36 -10.24
C ASP A 65 5.97 -15.72 -10.25
N ARG A 66 5.47 -16.19 -9.09
CA ARG A 66 4.69 -17.42 -8.96
C ARG A 66 3.19 -17.17 -8.95
N GLU A 67 2.47 -18.05 -9.62
CA GLU A 67 1.01 -18.07 -9.56
C GLU A 67 0.53 -18.45 -8.16
N ASN A 68 -0.58 -17.85 -7.74
CA ASN A 68 -1.19 -18.06 -6.44
C ASN A 68 -0.33 -17.65 -5.23
N CYS A 69 0.81 -16.99 -5.45
CA CYS A 69 1.73 -16.58 -4.40
C CYS A 69 1.90 -15.06 -4.37
N ILE A 70 1.77 -14.48 -3.19
CA ILE A 70 2.12 -13.09 -2.90
C ILE A 70 3.30 -13.05 -1.92
N VAL A 71 4.11 -11.99 -2.02
CA VAL A 71 4.95 -11.58 -0.89
C VAL A 71 4.07 -10.74 0.04
N ALA A 72 4.15 -11.00 1.33
CA ALA A 72 3.26 -10.43 2.34
C ALA A 72 4.07 -9.84 3.49
N ALA A 73 3.63 -8.67 3.95
CA ALA A 73 3.94 -8.15 5.27
C ALA A 73 2.68 -8.36 6.12
N PHE A 74 2.68 -9.43 6.91
CA PHE A 74 1.70 -9.64 7.96
C PHE A 74 2.05 -8.78 9.17
N GLU A 75 1.12 -8.65 10.12
CA GLU A 75 1.34 -7.86 11.34
C GLU A 75 2.66 -8.23 12.05
N THR A 76 3.07 -9.50 12.02
CA THR A 76 4.28 -9.97 12.72
C THR A 76 5.55 -10.00 11.86
N GLY A 77 5.46 -9.97 10.52
CA GLY A 77 6.64 -10.18 9.68
C GLY A 77 6.40 -10.43 8.20
N PHE A 78 7.49 -10.75 7.52
CA PHE A 78 7.53 -11.02 6.08
C PHE A 78 7.37 -12.50 5.75
N ALA A 79 6.58 -12.81 4.73
CA ALA A 79 6.38 -14.16 4.25
C ALA A 79 6.10 -14.22 2.74
N LEU A 80 6.28 -15.41 2.16
CA LEU A 80 5.59 -15.80 0.93
C LEU A 80 4.29 -16.53 1.33
N PHE A 81 3.18 -16.16 0.71
CA PHE A 81 1.86 -16.71 1.03
C PHE A 81 1.17 -17.25 -0.22
N ASP A 82 0.89 -18.56 -0.21
CA ASP A 82 -0.01 -19.21 -1.18
C ASP A 82 -1.45 -19.00 -0.71
N TYR A 83 -2.10 -17.96 -1.25
CA TYR A 83 -3.43 -17.53 -0.82
C TYR A 83 -4.56 -18.47 -1.26
N ARG A 84 -4.29 -19.41 -2.18
CA ARG A 84 -5.27 -20.44 -2.58
C ARG A 84 -5.23 -21.64 -1.66
N ARG A 85 -4.04 -22.01 -1.17
CA ARG A 85 -3.84 -23.18 -0.28
C ARG A 85 -3.73 -22.82 1.20
N GLY A 86 -3.62 -21.54 1.53
CA GLY A 86 -3.39 -21.07 2.90
C GLY A 86 -2.00 -21.43 3.44
N LYS A 87 -1.02 -21.72 2.57
CA LYS A 87 0.35 -22.08 3.00
C LYS A 87 1.20 -20.82 3.14
N ILE A 88 1.93 -20.75 4.25
CA ILE A 88 2.83 -19.64 4.55
C ILE A 88 4.27 -20.13 4.66
N LEU A 89 5.19 -19.42 4.01
CA LEU A 89 6.63 -19.56 4.20
C LEU A 89 7.17 -18.26 4.79
N TRP A 90 7.34 -18.25 6.10
CA TRP A 90 7.92 -17.12 6.82
C TRP A 90 9.38 -16.91 6.40
N GLN A 91 9.72 -15.68 6.01
CA GLN A 91 11.10 -15.26 5.78
C GLN A 91 11.69 -14.71 7.07
N LYS A 92 10.93 -13.83 7.74
CA LYS A 92 11.36 -13.22 8.98
C LYS A 92 10.16 -12.74 9.79
N THR A 93 9.99 -13.29 10.98
CA THR A 93 9.14 -12.71 12.03
C THR A 93 9.97 -11.67 12.78
N LEU A 94 9.50 -10.42 12.80
CA LEU A 94 10.21 -9.28 13.40
C LEU A 94 9.50 -8.77 14.66
N LEU A 95 8.20 -9.00 14.77
CA LEU A 95 7.39 -8.55 15.88
C LEU A 95 6.72 -9.75 16.56
N GLU A 96 6.72 -9.74 17.89
CA GLU A 96 5.90 -10.67 18.66
C GLU A 96 4.43 -10.29 18.53
N LYS A 97 3.55 -11.27 18.36
CA LYS A 97 2.11 -11.01 18.27
C LYS A 97 1.60 -10.33 19.54
N GLY A 98 0.90 -9.21 19.39
CA GLY A 98 0.35 -8.46 20.51
C GLY A 98 1.35 -7.56 21.24
N CYS A 99 2.55 -7.32 20.70
CA CYS A 99 3.54 -6.42 21.30
C CYS A 99 3.20 -4.91 21.20
N GLY A 100 2.03 -4.58 20.67
CA GLY A 100 1.57 -3.21 20.42
C GLY A 100 2.10 -2.59 19.12
N LEU A 101 2.86 -3.34 18.33
CA LEU A 101 3.34 -2.96 17.01
C LEU A 101 2.78 -3.90 15.94
N ARG A 102 2.65 -3.39 14.73
CA ARG A 102 2.41 -4.19 13.52
C ARG A 102 3.05 -3.57 12.29
N PHE A 103 3.21 -4.34 11.23
CA PHE A 103 3.40 -3.78 9.90
C PHE A 103 2.21 -2.90 9.47
N ASN A 104 2.45 -2.01 8.52
CA ASN A 104 1.46 -1.15 7.88
C ASN A 104 1.66 -1.16 6.35
N ASP A 105 1.89 -0.01 5.71
CA ASP A 105 2.06 0.08 4.26
C ASP A 105 3.40 -0.49 3.78
N GLY A 106 3.38 -0.94 2.52
CA GLY A 106 4.52 -1.53 1.84
C GLY A 106 4.31 -1.67 0.35
N LYS A 107 5.42 -1.69 -0.39
CA LYS A 107 5.43 -1.77 -1.85
C LYS A 107 6.71 -2.40 -2.37
N ILE A 108 6.61 -3.03 -3.54
CA ILE A 108 7.78 -3.58 -4.25
C ILE A 108 8.43 -2.46 -5.07
N ASP A 109 9.74 -2.32 -4.95
CA ASP A 109 10.51 -1.42 -5.80
C ASP A 109 10.85 -2.01 -7.17
N ARG A 110 11.62 -1.30 -7.99
CA ARG A 110 11.90 -1.73 -9.36
C ARG A 110 12.87 -2.88 -9.50
N GLU A 111 13.73 -3.08 -8.50
CA GLU A 111 14.64 -4.21 -8.47
C GLU A 111 13.99 -5.44 -7.80
N GLY A 112 12.69 -5.36 -7.51
CA GLY A 112 11.91 -6.48 -6.97
C GLY A 112 12.07 -6.66 -5.47
N ARG A 113 12.55 -5.65 -4.73
CA ARG A 113 12.68 -5.68 -3.27
C ARG A 113 11.39 -5.23 -2.61
N PHE A 114 10.96 -5.91 -1.55
CA PHE A 114 9.69 -5.62 -0.89
C PHE A 114 9.91 -4.79 0.37
N TRP A 115 9.49 -3.53 0.31
CA TRP A 115 9.61 -2.58 1.41
C TRP A 115 8.31 -2.55 2.19
N ALA A 116 8.37 -2.58 3.52
CA ALA A 116 7.22 -2.37 4.38
C ALA A 116 7.67 -1.81 5.72
N GLY A 117 6.90 -0.89 6.29
CA GLY A 117 7.23 -0.33 7.60
C GLY A 117 6.18 -0.63 8.65
N THR A 118 6.58 -0.44 9.91
CA THR A 118 5.75 -0.74 11.07
C THR A 118 5.19 0.53 11.70
N MET A 119 4.22 0.34 12.59
CA MET A 119 3.59 1.37 13.39
C MET A 119 3.26 0.84 14.78
N ALA A 120 3.07 1.76 15.73
CA ALA A 120 2.46 1.46 17.02
C ALA A 120 0.95 1.66 16.99
N GLU A 121 0.24 0.77 17.66
CA GLU A 121 -1.23 0.79 17.77
C GLU A 121 -1.73 0.61 19.21
N ASP A 122 -0.83 0.56 20.19
CA ASP A 122 -1.13 0.46 21.61
C ASP A 122 -1.29 1.83 22.31
N GLY A 123 -1.32 2.92 21.52
CA GLY A 123 -1.54 4.27 22.02
C GLY A 123 -0.31 4.93 22.66
N ARG A 124 0.88 4.32 22.54
CA ARG A 124 2.13 4.94 23.02
C ARG A 124 2.44 6.26 22.30
N GLU A 125 3.15 7.15 22.98
CA GLU A 125 3.55 8.46 22.43
C GLU A 125 4.88 8.40 21.67
N GLU A 126 5.66 7.33 21.84
CA GLU A 126 6.94 7.16 21.18
C GLU A 126 6.79 6.64 19.75
N ALA A 127 7.59 7.20 18.84
CA ALA A 127 7.70 6.71 17.48
C ALA A 127 8.53 5.41 17.47
N ALA A 128 7.87 4.27 17.51
CA ALA A 128 8.51 2.94 17.60
C ALA A 128 8.52 2.17 16.26
N GLY A 129 7.95 2.75 15.21
CA GLY A 129 7.93 2.18 13.87
C GLY A 129 9.29 2.22 13.18
N VAL A 130 9.49 1.25 12.29
CA VAL A 130 10.72 1.08 11.49
C VAL A 130 10.32 0.69 10.07
N LEU A 131 11.00 1.27 9.07
CA LEU A 131 10.91 0.84 7.67
C LEU A 131 11.92 -0.29 7.42
N TYR A 132 11.43 -1.40 6.87
CA TYR A 132 12.22 -2.55 6.50
C TYR A 132 12.20 -2.80 4.99
N CYS A 133 13.23 -3.51 4.51
CA CYS A 133 13.31 -4.03 3.15
C CYS A 133 13.60 -5.53 3.18
N LEU A 134 12.75 -6.33 2.52
CA LEU A 134 12.98 -7.73 2.20
C LEU A 134 13.58 -7.85 0.80
N GLU A 135 14.77 -8.43 0.74
CA GLU A 135 15.49 -8.75 -0.48
C GLU A 135 14.97 -10.05 -1.14
N PRO A 136 15.07 -10.20 -2.48
CA PRO A 136 14.74 -11.45 -3.19
C PRO A 136 15.47 -12.69 -2.71
N ASN A 137 16.59 -12.53 -2.00
CA ASN A 137 17.35 -13.62 -1.39
C ASN A 137 16.88 -14.00 0.03
N GLY A 138 15.86 -13.33 0.57
CA GLY A 138 15.29 -13.56 1.90
C GLY A 138 15.88 -12.69 3.03
N VAL A 139 16.92 -11.90 2.75
CA VAL A 139 17.53 -11.02 3.75
C VAL A 139 16.60 -9.84 4.05
N VAL A 140 16.44 -9.51 5.34
CA VAL A 140 15.68 -8.35 5.80
C VAL A 140 16.62 -7.33 6.44
N SER A 141 16.47 -6.05 6.08
CA SER A 141 17.25 -4.93 6.60
C SER A 141 16.37 -3.77 7.06
N GLU A 142 16.90 -2.94 7.97
CA GLU A 142 16.26 -1.74 8.52
C GLU A 142 16.78 -0.48 7.83
N HIS A 143 15.91 0.49 7.51
CA HIS A 143 16.28 1.68 6.75
C HIS A 143 15.90 3.03 7.38
N GLU A 144 14.72 3.14 8.01
CA GLU A 144 14.28 4.36 8.71
C GLU A 144 13.70 3.96 10.07
N LYS A 145 14.07 4.67 11.12
CA LYS A 145 13.58 4.45 12.50
C LYS A 145 12.83 5.67 12.98
N ASP A 146 12.34 5.61 14.21
CA ASP A 146 11.60 6.69 14.85
C ASP A 146 10.35 7.07 14.05
N VAL A 147 9.64 6.11 13.45
CA VAL A 147 8.41 6.32 12.66
C VAL A 147 7.19 6.17 13.56
N PHE A 148 6.18 7.04 13.42
CA PHE A 148 4.91 6.87 14.13
C PHE A 148 4.01 5.89 13.40
N ILE A 149 3.65 6.22 12.14
CA ILE A 149 2.86 5.38 11.25
C ILE A 149 3.49 5.43 9.87
N SER A 150 4.07 4.30 9.46
CA SER A 150 4.69 4.11 8.14
C SER A 150 3.64 4.07 7.03
N ASN A 151 3.76 4.96 6.05
CA ASN A 151 2.81 5.06 4.94
C ASN A 151 3.44 5.58 3.64
N GLY A 152 2.67 5.56 2.57
CA GLY A 152 2.97 6.26 1.31
C GLY A 152 4.21 5.75 0.56
N CYS A 153 4.61 4.49 0.77
CA CYS A 153 5.81 3.90 0.18
C CYS A 153 5.70 3.86 -1.35
N CYS A 154 6.46 4.70 -2.07
CA CYS A 154 6.53 4.66 -3.53
C CYS A 154 7.81 5.30 -4.10
N TRP A 155 8.06 5.10 -5.39
CA TRP A 155 9.23 5.64 -6.10
C TRP A 155 8.79 6.48 -7.29
N ASN A 156 9.60 7.49 -7.63
CA ASN A 156 9.38 8.27 -8.85
C ASN A 156 9.64 7.44 -10.13
N VAL A 157 9.32 8.00 -11.30
CA VAL A 157 9.30 7.30 -12.60
C VAL A 157 10.66 6.74 -13.05
N ASP A 158 11.78 7.20 -12.52
CA ASP A 158 13.13 6.67 -12.83
C ASP A 158 13.81 5.96 -11.63
N SER A 159 13.13 5.85 -10.48
CA SER A 159 13.66 5.25 -9.25
C SER A 159 14.90 5.95 -8.70
N SER A 160 15.11 7.22 -9.03
CA SER A 160 16.13 8.04 -8.36
C SER A 160 15.66 8.59 -7.01
N HIS A 161 14.36 8.51 -6.72
CA HIS A 161 13.78 8.97 -5.46
C HIS A 161 12.78 7.98 -4.88
N PHE A 162 12.85 7.83 -3.56
CA PHE A 162 11.87 7.14 -2.73
C PHE A 162 11.05 8.16 -1.93
N TYR A 163 9.74 7.95 -1.85
CA TYR A 163 8.81 8.73 -1.06
C TYR A 163 8.27 7.90 0.09
N PHE A 164 8.16 8.54 1.25
CA PHE A 164 7.72 7.90 2.49
C PHE A 164 6.94 8.90 3.34
N ALA A 165 5.75 8.53 3.77
CA ALA A 165 4.92 9.31 4.65
C ALA A 165 5.04 8.81 6.09
N ASP A 166 5.17 9.77 7.00
CA ASP A 166 4.84 9.54 8.40
C ASP A 166 3.54 10.28 8.70
N SER A 167 2.47 9.50 8.91
CA SER A 167 1.12 10.04 8.95
C SER A 167 0.95 11.06 10.08
N PRO A 168 1.22 10.76 11.38
CA PRO A 168 1.08 11.73 12.47
C PRO A 168 1.96 12.98 12.34
N ARG A 169 3.13 12.87 11.71
CA ARG A 169 3.97 14.04 11.39
C ARG A 169 3.40 14.91 10.26
N ARG A 170 2.32 14.47 9.59
CA ARG A 170 1.68 15.11 8.44
C ARG A 170 2.65 15.34 7.29
N SER A 171 3.71 14.56 7.22
CA SER A 171 4.87 14.84 6.38
C SER A 171 5.10 13.70 5.41
N ILE A 172 5.21 14.04 4.13
CA ILE A 172 5.72 13.17 3.09
C ILE A 172 7.18 13.58 2.89
N TYR A 173 8.08 12.62 3.04
CA TYR A 173 9.51 12.77 2.84
C TYR A 173 9.91 12.24 1.48
N ARG A 174 11.06 12.70 1.00
CA ARG A 174 11.74 12.20 -0.19
C ARG A 174 13.20 11.89 0.17
N TYR A 175 13.69 10.80 -0.40
CA TYR A 175 15.07 10.35 -0.26
C TYR A 175 15.64 10.20 -1.66
N LYS A 176 16.90 10.58 -1.87
CA LYS A 176 17.64 10.05 -3.03
C LYS A 176 17.73 8.53 -2.86
N PHE A 177 17.46 7.80 -3.92
CA PHE A 177 17.43 6.35 -3.92
C PHE A 177 18.47 5.80 -4.90
N ASP A 178 19.37 4.96 -4.40
CA ASP A 178 20.20 4.14 -5.27
C ASP A 178 19.43 2.86 -5.61
N ALA A 179 18.77 2.85 -6.76
CA ALA A 179 17.94 1.71 -7.16
C ALA A 179 18.71 0.37 -7.15
N ARG A 180 19.97 0.38 -7.58
CA ARG A 180 20.80 -0.84 -7.70
C ARG A 180 21.17 -1.40 -6.34
N ARG A 181 21.46 -0.54 -5.36
CA ARG A 181 21.93 -0.95 -4.03
C ARG A 181 20.82 -1.04 -3.01
N GLY A 182 19.74 -0.30 -3.22
CA GLY A 182 18.67 -0.17 -2.23
C GLY A 182 18.89 0.84 -1.13
N ASP A 183 19.87 1.71 -1.30
CA ASP A 183 20.25 2.64 -0.24
C ASP A 183 19.40 3.91 -0.28
N LEU A 184 18.94 4.33 0.90
CA LEU A 184 18.31 5.63 1.11
C LEU A 184 19.39 6.68 1.41
N GLY A 185 19.35 7.79 0.67
CA GLY A 185 20.13 8.98 0.97
C GLY A 185 19.56 9.78 2.14
N LYS A 186 19.91 11.06 2.23
CA LYS A 186 19.38 11.94 3.28
C LYS A 186 17.87 12.17 3.12
N ARG A 187 17.14 12.09 4.24
CA ARG A 187 15.72 12.47 4.34
C ARG A 187 15.52 13.96 4.08
N GLU A 188 14.64 14.29 3.14
CA GLU A 188 14.20 15.65 2.83
C GLU A 188 12.68 15.75 2.97
N LEU A 189 12.18 16.88 3.50
CA LEU A 189 10.73 17.15 3.46
C LEU A 189 10.32 17.40 2.00
N PHE A 190 9.36 16.62 1.51
CA PHE A 190 8.79 16.79 0.18
C PHE A 190 7.51 17.61 0.23
N ALA A 191 6.55 17.20 1.07
CA ALA A 191 5.27 17.88 1.22
C ALA A 191 4.74 17.73 2.64
N ARG A 192 3.83 18.63 3.04
CA ARG A 192 3.12 18.56 4.32
C ARG A 192 1.62 18.70 4.07
N THR A 193 0.81 17.83 4.67
CA THR A 193 -0.66 17.91 4.58
C THR A 193 -1.20 19.05 5.44
N MET A 194 -2.46 19.44 5.20
CA MET A 194 -3.16 20.41 6.05
C MET A 194 -3.35 19.86 7.48
N PHE A 195 -3.58 20.75 8.44
CA PHE A 195 -3.81 20.34 9.83
C PHE A 195 -5.06 19.43 9.94
N GLY A 196 -4.97 18.37 10.77
CA GLY A 196 -6.05 17.39 10.95
C GLY A 196 -6.25 16.40 9.80
N ILE A 197 -5.44 16.49 8.75
CA ILE A 197 -5.44 15.60 7.59
C ILE A 197 -4.09 14.92 7.51
N TYR A 198 -4.08 13.62 7.26
CA TYR A 198 -2.86 12.81 7.36
C TYR A 198 -2.56 12.13 6.02
N PRO A 199 -1.30 12.14 5.54
CA PRO A 199 -0.93 11.41 4.35
C PRO A 199 -0.98 9.91 4.65
N ASP A 200 -1.53 9.14 3.73
CA ASP A 200 -1.69 7.70 3.85
C ASP A 200 -1.01 7.00 2.65
N GLY A 201 -1.55 5.91 2.13
CA GLY A 201 -1.05 5.23 0.93
C GLY A 201 -0.90 6.16 -0.29
N ALA A 202 0.15 5.91 -1.08
CA ALA A 202 0.52 6.78 -2.21
C ALA A 202 1.04 6.01 -3.44
N THR A 203 0.96 6.65 -4.61
CA THR A 203 1.53 6.15 -5.87
C THR A 203 2.04 7.31 -6.72
N VAL A 204 2.67 7.02 -7.86
CA VAL A 204 3.05 8.04 -8.86
C VAL A 204 2.35 7.78 -10.19
N ASP A 205 2.09 8.85 -10.94
CA ASP A 205 1.68 8.75 -12.34
C ASP A 205 2.89 8.73 -13.29
N ALA A 206 2.64 8.46 -14.56
CA ALA A 206 3.65 8.39 -15.61
C ALA A 206 4.34 9.74 -15.90
N ASP A 207 3.73 10.86 -15.49
CA ASP A 207 4.31 12.21 -15.59
C ASP A 207 5.18 12.56 -14.36
N GLY A 208 5.29 11.67 -13.38
CA GLY A 208 6.12 11.82 -12.20
C GLY A 208 5.47 12.56 -11.03
N TYR A 209 4.16 12.78 -11.07
CA TYR A 209 3.43 13.39 -9.97
C TYR A 209 3.08 12.34 -8.92
N LEU A 210 3.20 12.72 -7.65
CA LEU A 210 2.84 11.87 -6.51
C LEU A 210 1.37 12.06 -6.16
N TRP A 211 0.65 10.95 -6.00
CA TRP A 211 -0.75 10.88 -5.61
C TRP A 211 -0.84 10.23 -4.24
N SER A 212 -1.35 10.94 -3.25
CA SER A 212 -1.46 10.48 -1.86
C SER A 212 -2.92 10.50 -1.42
N ALA A 213 -3.40 9.37 -0.92
CA ALA A 213 -4.63 9.33 -0.15
C ALA A 213 -4.45 10.18 1.12
N GLN A 214 -5.48 10.95 1.45
CA GLN A 214 -5.46 11.83 2.62
C GLN A 214 -6.54 11.45 3.60
N TRP A 215 -6.15 10.68 4.61
CA TRP A 215 -7.00 10.32 5.74
C TRP A 215 -7.57 11.58 6.41
N ARG A 216 -8.89 11.58 6.67
CA ARG A 216 -9.72 12.72 7.10
C ARG A 216 -9.79 13.89 6.11
N GLY A 217 -9.21 13.73 4.92
CA GLY A 217 -9.13 14.77 3.89
C GLY A 217 -10.15 14.66 2.77
N ALA A 218 -10.88 13.54 2.69
CA ALA A 218 -11.88 13.25 1.64
C ALA A 218 -11.36 13.46 0.21
N ARG A 219 -10.09 13.13 -0.03
CA ARG A 219 -9.44 13.32 -1.34
C ARG A 219 -8.23 12.45 -1.55
N ILE A 220 -7.90 12.26 -2.82
CA ILE A 220 -6.55 11.93 -3.28
C ILE A 220 -5.87 13.23 -3.72
N GLN A 221 -4.77 13.58 -3.07
CA GLN A 221 -3.99 14.78 -3.37
C GLN A 221 -2.89 14.47 -4.37
N ARG A 222 -2.77 15.29 -5.41
CA ARG A 222 -1.67 15.27 -6.36
C ARG A 222 -0.64 16.35 -6.01
N TYR A 223 0.63 15.96 -6.01
CA TYR A 223 1.79 16.82 -5.84
C TYR A 223 2.68 16.72 -7.08
N SER A 224 3.17 17.86 -7.53
CA SER A 224 4.19 17.94 -8.57
C SER A 224 5.53 17.37 -8.11
N PRO A 225 6.46 17.03 -9.03
CA PRO A 225 7.76 16.44 -8.68
C PRO A 225 8.63 17.26 -7.71
N ASP A 226 8.34 18.56 -7.54
CA ASP A 226 9.01 19.46 -6.59
C ASP A 226 8.29 19.60 -5.24
N GLY A 227 7.17 18.88 -5.04
CA GLY A 227 6.42 18.83 -3.78
C GLY A 227 5.29 19.85 -3.67
N LYS A 228 5.04 20.68 -4.70
CA LYS A 228 3.93 21.65 -4.69
C LYS A 228 2.60 20.97 -4.98
N LEU A 229 1.53 21.47 -4.35
CA LEU A 229 0.15 21.08 -4.63
C LEU A 229 -0.17 21.37 -6.11
N ASP A 230 -0.60 20.35 -6.83
CA ASP A 230 -1.01 20.46 -8.24
C ASP A 230 -2.53 20.41 -8.39
N GLY A 231 -3.16 19.43 -7.74
CA GLY A 231 -4.60 19.23 -7.82
C GLY A 231 -5.05 18.11 -6.90
N ALA A 232 -6.36 17.85 -6.86
CA ALA A 232 -6.91 16.78 -6.05
C ALA A 232 -8.16 16.18 -6.69
N VAL A 233 -8.39 14.90 -6.42
CA VAL A 233 -9.59 14.14 -6.75
C VAL A 233 -10.43 13.99 -5.48
N PRO A 234 -11.70 14.43 -5.47
CA PRO A 234 -12.56 14.29 -4.31
C PRO A 234 -13.00 12.83 -4.13
N VAL A 235 -13.04 12.37 -2.89
CA VAL A 235 -13.55 11.05 -2.51
C VAL A 235 -14.76 11.28 -1.59
N PRO A 236 -15.90 10.58 -1.76
CA PRO A 236 -17.15 10.91 -1.07
C PRO A 236 -17.20 10.46 0.40
N VAL A 237 -16.06 10.14 1.00
CA VAL A 237 -15.91 9.71 2.40
C VAL A 237 -14.63 10.29 2.98
N SER A 238 -14.59 10.48 4.29
CA SER A 238 -13.51 11.19 4.97
C SER A 238 -12.20 10.41 5.05
N GLN A 239 -12.24 9.06 5.02
CA GLN A 239 -11.09 8.19 5.25
C GLN A 239 -10.67 7.39 4.00
N PRO A 240 -10.19 8.03 2.91
CA PRO A 240 -9.43 7.32 1.89
C PRO A 240 -8.07 6.92 2.44
N THR A 241 -7.66 5.69 2.15
CA THR A 241 -6.50 5.04 2.77
C THR A 241 -5.37 4.79 1.79
N CYS A 242 -5.67 4.30 0.58
CA CYS A 242 -4.65 4.02 -0.42
C CYS A 242 -5.17 4.25 -1.84
N VAL A 243 -4.24 4.40 -2.78
CA VAL A 243 -4.54 4.69 -4.19
C VAL A 243 -3.58 3.96 -5.12
N THR A 244 -4.13 3.44 -6.22
CA THR A 244 -3.34 2.89 -7.32
C THR A 244 -3.97 3.20 -8.66
N PHE A 245 -3.16 3.20 -9.71
CA PHE A 245 -3.63 3.28 -11.09
C PHE A 245 -3.71 1.87 -11.71
N GLY A 246 -4.65 1.68 -12.63
CA GLY A 246 -4.87 0.41 -13.29
C GLY A 246 -5.83 0.51 -14.47
N GLY A 247 -6.52 -0.60 -14.74
CA GLY A 247 -7.32 -0.77 -15.96
C GLY A 247 -6.46 -1.13 -17.18
N PRO A 248 -7.09 -1.54 -18.29
CA PRO A 248 -6.38 -1.96 -19.50
C PRO A 248 -5.42 -0.89 -20.06
N ASN A 249 -5.78 0.38 -19.91
CA ASN A 249 -5.03 1.52 -20.43
C ASN A 249 -4.20 2.26 -19.36
N MET A 250 -4.16 1.74 -18.12
CA MET A 250 -3.55 2.39 -16.95
C MET A 250 -4.15 3.77 -16.60
N ASP A 251 -5.37 4.06 -17.04
CA ASP A 251 -6.05 5.36 -16.90
C ASP A 251 -7.20 5.34 -15.87
N MET A 252 -7.34 4.25 -15.12
CA MET A 252 -8.28 4.14 -14.01
C MET A 252 -7.55 4.31 -12.68
N MET A 253 -8.22 4.96 -11.72
CA MET A 253 -7.73 5.11 -10.35
C MET A 253 -8.64 4.33 -9.40
N PHE A 254 -8.03 3.46 -8.61
CA PHE A 254 -8.70 2.67 -7.57
C PHE A 254 -8.31 3.22 -6.21
N VAL A 255 -9.31 3.45 -5.35
CA VAL A 255 -9.13 4.07 -4.05
C VAL A 255 -9.81 3.22 -2.99
N THR A 256 -9.03 2.70 -2.04
CA THR A 256 -9.57 2.05 -0.84
C THR A 256 -9.93 3.10 0.21
N THR A 257 -10.88 2.74 1.07
CA THR A 257 -11.33 3.59 2.17
C THR A 257 -11.61 2.74 3.41
N ALA A 258 -11.83 3.38 4.55
CA ALA A 258 -12.01 2.71 5.83
C ALA A 258 -13.22 3.21 6.62
N LYS A 259 -13.79 2.32 7.44
CA LYS A 259 -14.77 2.65 8.48
C LYS A 259 -14.16 2.82 9.86
N GLU A 260 -12.90 2.41 10.02
CA GLU A 260 -12.20 2.41 11.29
C GLU A 260 -12.43 3.70 12.07
N SER A 261 -12.82 3.53 13.35
CA SER A 261 -13.02 4.62 14.31
C SER A 261 -14.09 5.66 13.93
N LEU A 262 -14.92 5.41 12.92
CA LEU A 262 -16.11 6.23 12.64
C LEU A 262 -17.24 5.84 13.60
N ASN A 263 -17.88 6.85 14.21
CA ASN A 263 -19.09 6.64 15.01
C ASN A 263 -20.32 6.45 14.12
N GLU A 264 -21.42 5.95 14.70
CA GLU A 264 -22.68 5.67 13.98
C GLU A 264 -23.19 6.90 13.19
N TRP A 265 -23.16 8.08 13.81
CA TRP A 265 -23.59 9.32 13.15
C TRP A 265 -22.77 9.63 11.88
N THR A 266 -21.47 9.36 11.90
CA THR A 266 -20.61 9.57 10.73
C THR A 266 -20.83 8.47 9.69
N LEU A 267 -20.99 7.21 10.11
CA LEU A 267 -21.29 6.10 9.22
C LEU A 267 -22.63 6.26 8.49
N ASP A 268 -23.65 6.84 9.12
CA ASP A 268 -24.92 7.15 8.47
C ASP A 268 -24.75 8.18 7.33
N ARG A 269 -23.90 9.19 7.54
CA ARG A 269 -23.62 10.23 6.53
C ARG A 269 -22.66 9.76 5.46
N GLU A 270 -21.68 8.97 5.85
CA GLU A 270 -20.64 8.37 5.01
C GLU A 270 -20.95 6.89 4.77
N TRP A 271 -22.19 6.57 4.37
CA TRP A 271 -22.65 5.19 4.17
C TRP A 271 -21.83 4.39 3.15
N GLN A 272 -21.01 5.08 2.33
CA GLN A 272 -20.07 4.46 1.41
C GLN A 272 -18.66 4.23 2.00
N ALA A 273 -18.41 4.56 3.27
CA ALA A 273 -17.12 4.35 3.92
C ALA A 273 -16.77 2.85 3.95
N GLY A 274 -15.49 2.54 3.74
CA GLY A 274 -15.01 1.16 3.58
C GLY A 274 -15.17 0.59 2.17
N ASN A 275 -15.77 1.30 1.21
CA ASN A 275 -15.87 0.81 -0.16
C ASN A 275 -14.59 1.09 -0.96
N LEU A 276 -14.42 0.32 -2.05
CA LEU A 276 -13.46 0.61 -3.10
C LEU A 276 -14.11 1.55 -4.13
N PHE A 277 -13.53 2.71 -4.37
CA PHE A 277 -13.96 3.62 -5.43
C PHE A 277 -13.12 3.47 -6.69
N VAL A 278 -13.77 3.59 -7.86
CA VAL A 278 -13.11 3.53 -9.15
C VAL A 278 -13.41 4.81 -9.93
N PHE A 279 -12.36 5.46 -10.41
CA PHE A 279 -12.44 6.67 -11.21
C PHE A 279 -11.79 6.45 -12.57
N GLN A 280 -12.43 6.91 -13.64
CA GLN A 280 -11.78 7.14 -14.92
C GLN A 280 -11.05 8.48 -14.85
N THR A 281 -9.79 8.49 -15.29
CA THR A 281 -8.93 9.68 -15.22
C THR A 281 -8.25 9.95 -16.56
N PRO A 282 -7.84 11.20 -16.85
CA PRO A 282 -6.99 11.49 -18.00
C PRO A 282 -5.50 11.20 -17.74
N PHE A 283 -5.14 10.81 -16.50
CA PHE A 283 -3.78 10.53 -16.08
C PHE A 283 -3.47 9.04 -16.24
N LYS A 284 -2.20 8.69 -16.40
CA LYS A 284 -1.78 7.29 -16.55
C LYS A 284 -0.87 6.85 -15.42
N GLY A 285 -1.11 5.66 -14.91
CA GLY A 285 -0.22 5.00 -13.96
C GLY A 285 1.05 4.42 -14.59
N VAL A 286 1.94 3.98 -13.71
CA VAL A 286 3.08 3.13 -14.06
C VAL A 286 2.74 1.68 -13.70
N MET A 287 3.18 0.73 -14.52
CA MET A 287 3.00 -0.70 -14.23
C MET A 287 3.75 -1.07 -12.94
N GLY A 288 3.10 -1.89 -12.10
CA GLY A 288 3.69 -2.40 -10.86
C GLY A 288 4.78 -3.45 -11.12
N PHE A 289 5.66 -3.60 -10.15
CA PHE A 289 6.78 -4.55 -10.17
C PHE A 289 6.42 -5.82 -9.38
N ARG A 290 7.20 -6.88 -9.59
CA ARG A 290 7.00 -8.19 -8.96
C ARG A 290 8.21 -8.58 -8.13
N PHE A 291 7.95 -9.30 -7.05
CA PHE A 291 8.97 -9.87 -6.19
C PHE A 291 9.40 -11.22 -6.76
N THR A 292 10.70 -11.42 -6.94
CA THR A 292 11.24 -12.67 -7.49
C THR A 292 11.44 -13.69 -6.39
N THR A 293 10.88 -14.89 -6.54
CA THR A 293 10.90 -15.92 -5.47
C THR A 293 11.97 -16.98 -5.65
N THR A 294 12.67 -16.99 -6.80
CA THR A 294 13.62 -18.05 -7.19
C THR A 294 14.64 -18.36 -6.09
N GLN A 295 15.34 -17.34 -5.58
CA GLN A 295 16.44 -17.53 -4.62
C GLN A 295 15.95 -18.00 -3.24
N ILE A 296 14.80 -17.50 -2.77
CA ILE A 296 14.19 -17.96 -1.51
C ILE A 296 13.78 -19.43 -1.62
N LEU A 297 13.20 -19.84 -2.74
CA LEU A 297 12.70 -21.20 -2.90
C LEU A 297 13.81 -22.22 -3.16
N GLU A 298 14.95 -21.81 -3.73
CA GLU A 298 16.14 -22.65 -3.80
C GLU A 298 16.67 -23.03 -2.40
N GLN A 299 16.42 -22.18 -1.40
CA GLN A 299 16.82 -22.41 -0.01
C GLN A 299 15.82 -23.30 0.77
N VAL A 300 14.64 -23.60 0.21
CA VAL A 300 13.56 -24.30 0.92
C VAL A 300 13.06 -25.51 0.13
N GLU A 301 13.35 -26.71 0.62
CA GLU A 301 12.97 -27.97 -0.04
C GLU A 301 11.45 -28.21 -0.10
N GLU A 302 10.67 -27.63 0.83
CA GLU A 302 9.24 -27.92 1.04
C GLU A 302 8.26 -27.24 0.05
N LEU A 303 8.75 -26.37 -0.85
CA LEU A 303 7.93 -25.67 -1.85
C LEU A 303 8.38 -25.91 -3.31
N LYS A 304 9.26 -26.90 -3.52
CA LYS A 304 9.51 -27.43 -4.86
C LYS A 304 8.18 -27.99 -5.41
N PRO A 305 7.81 -27.67 -6.67
CA PRO A 305 6.68 -28.35 -7.28
C PRO A 305 6.98 -29.86 -7.25
N ALA A 306 5.99 -30.64 -6.82
CA ALA A 306 6.02 -32.08 -7.00
C ALA A 306 6.05 -32.43 -8.50
#